data_AF-A0A5C3NSB6-F1
#
_entry.id   AF-A0A5C3NSB6-F1
#
_cell.length_a   1.000
_cell.length_b   1.000
_cell.length_c   1.000
_cell.angle_alpha   90.00
_cell.angle_beta   90.00
_cell.angle_gamma   90.00
#
_symmetry.space_group_name_H-M   'P 1'
#
loop_
_entity.id
_entity.type
_entity.pdbx_description
1 polymer ?
#
loop_
_entity_poly.entity_id
_entity_poly.type
_entity_poly.pdbx_seq_one_letter_code
_entity_poly.pdbx_strand_id
1 'polypeptide(L)' 'MPLPPSLILLHEDSDDYSLECTEPVTLDAFNATDFINEYGRKLNKEQLDEEFPYTI' A
#
# COMPACT_ATOMS: atom_id res chain seq x y z
N MET A 1 -1.05 -7.95 12.25
CA MET A 1 -2.41 -8.46 11.88
C MET A 1 -2.50 -8.64 10.37
N PRO A 2 -3.27 -9.59 9.82
CA PRO A 2 -3.39 -9.74 8.38
C PRO A 2 -4.21 -8.59 7.79
N LEU A 3 -3.74 -8.02 6.68
CA LEU A 3 -4.52 -7.11 5.84
C LEU A 3 -5.80 -7.81 5.32
N PRO A 4 -6.87 -7.07 4.99
CA PRO A 4 -8.06 -7.66 4.39
C PRO A 4 -7.69 -8.46 3.13
N PRO A 5 -8.24 -9.67 2.92
CA PRO A 5 -7.99 -10.44 1.71
C PRO A 5 -8.57 -9.77 0.46
N SER A 6 -9.49 -8.83 0.64
CA SER A 6 -10.04 -7.97 -0.41
C SER A 6 -9.14 -6.79 -0.76
N LEU A 7 -8.02 -6.57 -0.04
CA LEU A 7 -7.13 -5.45 -0.33
C LEU A 7 -6.41 -5.65 -1.67
N ILE A 8 -6.50 -4.64 -2.52
CA ILE A 8 -5.88 -4.57 -3.83
C ILE A 8 -5.10 -3.25 -3.96
N LEU A 9 -4.10 -3.28 -4.84
CA LEU A 9 -3.37 -2.10 -5.28
C LEU A 9 -3.80 -1.79 -6.71
N LEU A 10 -4.36 -0.60 -6.92
CA LEU A 10 -4.72 -0.08 -8.24
C LEU A 10 -3.65 0.91 -8.69
N HIS A 11 -3.25 0.82 -9.95
CA HIS A 11 -2.41 1.81 -10.61
C HIS A 11 -3.33 2.80 -11.32
N GLU A 12 -3.36 4.05 -10.87
CA GLU A 12 -4.29 5.06 -11.39
C GLU A 12 -3.66 5.88 -12.51
N ASP A 13 -2.53 6.53 -12.25
CA ASP A 13 -1.77 7.35 -13.20
C ASP A 13 -0.26 7.24 -12.88
N SER A 14 0.61 7.81 -13.72
CA SER A 14 2.07 7.54 -13.85
C SER A 14 2.82 7.04 -12.60
N ASP A 15 2.61 7.68 -11.45
CA ASP A 15 3.22 7.35 -10.15
C ASP A 15 2.20 7.25 -9.00
N ASP A 16 0.91 7.32 -9.30
CA ASP A 16 -0.17 7.31 -8.32
C ASP A 16 -0.78 5.91 -8.19
N TYR A 17 -0.74 5.39 -6.96
CA TYR A 17 -1.30 4.08 -6.62
C TYR A 17 -2.31 4.22 -5.49
N SER A 18 -3.44 3.54 -5.63
CA SER A 18 -4.50 3.48 -4.62
C SER A 18 -4.55 2.11 -3.97
N LEU A 19 -4.62 2.09 -2.65
CA LEU A 19 -4.89 0.88 -1.86
C LEU A 19 -6.37 0.83 -1.51
N GLU A 20 -7.07 -0.18 -2.02
CA GLU A 20 -8.53 -0.29 -1.91
C GLU A 20 -8.97 -1.69 -1.54
N CYS A 21 -10.22 -1.85 -1.08
CA CYS A 21 -10.83 -3.16 -0.88
C CYS A 21 -11.84 -3.44 -2.01
N THR A 22 -11.78 -4.63 -2.60
CA THR A 22 -12.72 -5.09 -3.65
C THR A 22 -14.15 -5.30 -3.15
N GLU A 23 -14.32 -5.34 -1.82
CA GLU A 23 -15.61 -5.49 -1.15
C GLU A 23 -15.71 -4.45 -0.03
N PRO A 24 -16.92 -3.96 0.29
CA PRO A 24 -17.12 -3.10 1.44
C PRO A 24 -16.63 -3.76 2.73
N VAL A 25 -15.71 -3.11 3.43
CA VAL A 25 -15.18 -3.55 4.73
C VAL A 25 -15.51 -2.52 5.80
N THR A 26 -15.64 -2.97 7.05
CA THR A 26 -15.73 -2.05 8.19
C THR A 26 -14.37 -1.42 8.47
N LEU A 27 -14.36 -0.25 9.10
CA LEU A 27 -13.12 0.41 9.49
C LEU A 27 -12.26 -0.47 10.42
N ASP A 28 -12.90 -1.19 11.34
CA ASP A 28 -12.23 -2.12 12.25
C ASP A 28 -11.55 -3.29 11.51
N ALA A 29 -12.14 -3.73 10.38
CA ALA A 29 -11.54 -4.75 9.52
C ALA A 29 -10.41 -4.18 8.65
N PHE A 30 -10.51 -2.90 8.26
CA PHE A 30 -9.47 -2.16 7.55
C PHE A 30 -8.46 -1.54 8.54
N ASN A 31 -7.72 -2.37 9.28
CA ASN A 31 -6.68 -1.88 10.17
C ASN A 31 -5.33 -1.69 9.46
N ALA A 32 -5.28 -0.74 8.52
CA ALA A 32 -4.05 -0.38 7.82
C ALA A 32 -3.02 0.28 8.74
N THR A 33 -3.46 0.97 9.80
CA THR A 33 -2.58 1.71 10.73
C THR A 33 -1.60 0.78 11.44
N ASP A 34 -2.10 -0.28 12.09
CA ASP A 34 -1.24 -1.21 12.81
C ASP A 34 -0.32 -1.97 11.87
N PHE A 35 -0.83 -2.35 10.68
CA PHE A 35 -0.02 -2.98 9.65
C PHE A 35 1.14 -2.08 9.18
N ILE A 36 0.86 -0.80 8.89
CA ILE A 36 1.89 0.16 8.46
C ILE A 36 2.87 0.43 9.61
N ASN A 37 2.42 0.50 10.86
CA ASN A 37 3.33 0.68 12.00
C ASN A 37 4.24 -0.54 12.22
N GLU A 38 3.74 -1.75 11.96
CA GLU A 38 4.48 -3.00 12.18
C GLU A 38 5.44 -3.31 11.01
N TYR A 39 5.01 -3.10 9.76
CA TYR A 39 5.74 -3.53 8.56
C TYR A 39 6.19 -2.39 7.64
N GLY A 40 5.63 -1.18 7.82
CA GLY A 40 5.94 -0.04 6.99
C GLY A 40 7.37 0.43 7.15
N ARG A 41 8.00 0.79 6.04
CA ARG A 41 9.34 1.40 6.00
C ARG A 41 9.22 2.81 5.46
N LYS A 42 9.92 3.75 6.10
CA LYS A 42 10.06 5.11 5.57
C LYS A 42 11.29 5.14 4.67
N LEU A 43 11.08 5.34 3.37
CA LEU A 43 12.15 5.52 2.39
C LEU A 43 12.16 6.98 1.93
N ASN A 44 13.34 7.51 1.64
CA ASN A 44 13.47 8.72 0.83
C ASN A 44 13.38 8.36 -0.67
N LYS A 45 13.35 9.38 -1.54
CA LYS A 45 13.21 9.16 -2.99
C LYS A 45 14.34 8.29 -3.57
N GLU A 46 15.58 8.55 -3.20
CA GLU A 46 16.75 7.82 -3.71
C GLU A 46 16.68 6.33 -3.32
N GLN A 47 16.36 6.04 -2.06
CA GLN A 47 16.16 4.67 -1.57
C GLN A 47 14.99 3.97 -2.27
N LEU A 48 13.91 4.70 -2.56
CA LEU A 48 12.77 4.15 -3.27
C LEU A 48 13.14 3.80 -4.72
N ASP A 49 13.80 4.72 -5.43
CA ASP A 49 14.22 4.55 -6.82
C ASP A 49 15.28 3.42 -6.96
N GLU A 50 16.15 3.23 -5.96
CA GLU A 50 17.13 2.12 -5.91
C GLU A 50 16.47 0.75 -5.65
N GLU A 51 15.54 0.67 -4.69
CA GLU A 51 14.86 -0.58 -4.34
C GLU A 51 13.79 -0.97 -5.36
N PHE A 52 13.12 0.01 -5.98
CA PHE A 52 12.02 -0.19 -6.93
C PHE A 52 12.26 0.64 -8.20
N PRO A 53 13.21 0.22 -9.05
CA PRO A 53 13.54 0.96 -10.27
C PRO A 53 12.34 0.97 -11.23
N TYR A 54 11.76 2.15 -11.44
CA TYR A 54 10.72 2.34 -12.45
C TYR A 54 11.33 2.26 -13.85
N THR A 55 10.74 1.45 -14.73
CA THR A 55 11.13 1.35 -16.14
C THR A 55 9.97 1.86 -16.99
N ILE A 56 10.23 2.89 -17.81
CA ILE A 56 9.28 3.45 -18.79
C ILE A 56 9.11 2.47 -19.96
#